data_AF-D6RL11-F1
#
_entry.id   AF-D6RL11-F1
#
_cell.length_a   1.000
_cell.length_b   1.000
_cell.length_c   1.000
_cell.angle_alpha   90.00
_cell.angle_beta   90.00
_cell.angle_gamma   90.00
#
_symmetry.space_group_name_H-M   'P 1'
#
loop_
_entity.id
_entity.type
_entity.pdbx_description
1 polymer ?
#
loop_
_entity_poly.entity_id
_entity_poly.type
_entity_poly.pdbx_seq_one_letter_code
_entity_poly.pdbx_strand_id
1 'polypeptide(L)'
;MPSLNRPPLPAGCALVRDVGLYLQSLVKHKNDPSSVAPTPPPQLGLELQIECELIAEVILTALQNARQTTWPLSDYLKASGGRKMTDSLPGVSTVKPDGELEVLDEPFCVMDSKELILAWYCPHILTRERQASIDKLTFAVEWLSKVPGLAMDGESESSFRSHPSLFGKDNSFRSGVITLASCWSMQGHPNGPFSPSANFKRPNQPVLPFLKMISESLAILGGILSIIHPAMFECGLDVLANLNAGQIKDVQDVDILRKVLESWSSPFTAFSLIINRETPVHKDGLSPPFSYDLLYTGGFYEDARLEVRGIGLRVRYVPGTVKKQISDSMAGLSKLNEQQKVRCRELRREQTSTSVNLRFALYDVENLIEGIERLAELSCESDAGDELRQELLPGADKLKQALEMLIEGNRRCRGLLRELEKGR
;
A
#
# COMPACT_ATOMS: atom_id res chain seq x y z
N MET A 1 -0.55 -19.28 4.66
CA MET A 1 -1.52 -20.06 5.46
C MET A 1 -2.29 -19.07 6.31
N PRO A 2 -3.63 -19.10 6.31
CA PRO A 2 -4.44 -18.27 7.20
C PRO A 2 -4.04 -18.53 8.66
N SER A 3 -4.03 -17.49 9.50
CA SER A 3 -3.89 -17.60 10.95
C SER A 3 -4.95 -18.58 11.48
N LEU A 4 -4.52 -19.71 12.06
CA LEU A 4 -5.39 -20.77 12.58
C LEU A 4 -6.38 -20.29 13.66
N ASN A 5 -6.21 -19.08 14.20
CA ASN A 5 -7.06 -18.49 15.24
C ASN A 5 -7.64 -17.11 14.85
N ARG A 6 -7.68 -16.73 13.56
CA ARG A 6 -8.27 -15.44 13.14
C ARG A 6 -9.78 -15.40 13.49
N PRO A 7 -10.27 -14.35 14.18
CA PRO A 7 -11.71 -14.14 14.35
C PRO A 7 -12.45 -13.97 13.00
N PRO A 8 -13.79 -14.01 12.98
CA PRO A 8 -14.54 -13.74 11.76
C PRO A 8 -14.22 -12.35 11.18
N LEU A 9 -13.90 -12.32 9.89
CA LEU A 9 -13.73 -11.06 9.16
C LEU A 9 -15.04 -10.27 9.13
N PRO A 10 -14.98 -8.93 9.16
CA PRO A 10 -16.17 -8.12 8.94
C PRO A 10 -16.71 -8.33 7.52
N ALA A 11 -18.02 -8.10 7.33
CA ALA A 11 -18.70 -8.36 6.07
C ALA A 11 -18.06 -7.63 4.87
N GLY A 12 -17.57 -6.39 5.06
CA GLY A 12 -16.91 -5.62 4.01
C GLY A 12 -15.62 -6.26 3.49
N CYS A 13 -14.98 -7.13 4.28
CA CYS A 13 -13.74 -7.80 3.93
C CYS A 13 -13.93 -9.12 3.16
N ALA A 14 -15.17 -9.60 2.96
CA ALA A 14 -15.42 -10.85 2.25
C ALA A 14 -14.86 -10.81 0.82
N LEU A 15 -15.19 -9.77 0.06
CA LEU A 15 -14.77 -9.64 -1.33
C LEU A 15 -13.25 -9.58 -1.47
N VAL A 16 -12.56 -8.76 -0.66
CA VAL A 16 -11.09 -8.63 -0.73
C VAL A 16 -10.36 -9.90 -0.34
N ARG A 17 -10.90 -10.69 0.61
CA ARG A 17 -10.38 -12.04 0.90
C ARG A 17 -10.51 -12.94 -0.33
N ASP A 18 -11.68 -12.97 -0.94
CA ASP A 18 -11.97 -13.91 -2.03
C ASP A 18 -11.19 -13.57 -3.31
N VAL A 19 -11.10 -12.28 -3.66
CA VAL A 19 -10.23 -11.78 -4.73
C VAL A 19 -8.76 -12.13 -4.42
N GLY A 20 -8.30 -11.89 -3.20
CA GLY A 20 -6.92 -12.16 -2.79
C GLY A 20 -6.55 -13.64 -2.89
N LEU A 21 -7.41 -14.56 -2.44
CA LEU A 21 -7.19 -16.01 -2.52
C LEU A 21 -7.27 -16.53 -3.97
N TYR A 22 -8.22 -16.01 -4.75
CA TYR A 22 -8.35 -16.36 -6.15
C TYR A 22 -7.11 -15.94 -6.95
N LEU A 23 -6.64 -14.69 -6.78
CA LEU A 23 -5.41 -14.19 -7.41
C LEU A 23 -4.18 -15.02 -7.01
N GLN A 24 -4.04 -15.41 -5.73
CA GLN A 24 -2.92 -16.25 -5.29
C GLN A 24 -2.91 -17.60 -6.01
N SER A 25 -4.09 -18.20 -6.13
CA SER A 25 -4.25 -19.49 -6.83
C SER A 25 -4.02 -19.34 -8.33
N LEU A 26 -4.46 -18.22 -8.92
CA LEU A 26 -4.30 -17.93 -10.34
C LEU A 26 -2.85 -17.65 -10.74
N VAL A 27 -2.15 -16.82 -9.98
CA VAL A 27 -0.71 -16.58 -10.19
C VAL A 27 0.07 -17.88 -10.05
N LYS A 28 -0.27 -18.71 -9.06
CA LYS A 28 0.35 -20.02 -8.89
C LYS A 28 0.12 -20.92 -10.11
N HIS A 29 -1.11 -21.00 -10.61
CA HIS A 29 -1.46 -21.82 -11.77
C HIS A 29 -0.84 -21.34 -13.08
N LYS A 30 -0.84 -20.02 -13.33
CA LYS A 30 -0.17 -19.45 -14.51
C LYS A 30 1.34 -19.66 -14.48
N ASN A 31 1.95 -19.63 -13.29
CA ASN A 31 3.39 -19.87 -13.14
C ASN A 31 3.76 -21.36 -13.22
N ASP A 32 2.87 -22.23 -12.76
CA ASP A 32 3.02 -23.69 -12.82
C ASP A 32 1.72 -24.32 -13.32
N PRO A 33 1.60 -24.58 -14.64
CA PRO A 33 0.42 -25.18 -15.24
C PRO A 33 0.11 -26.59 -14.76
N SER A 34 1.05 -27.27 -14.07
CA SER A 34 0.80 -28.58 -13.45
C SER A 34 -0.01 -28.46 -12.16
N SER A 35 -0.06 -27.27 -11.56
CA SER A 35 -0.87 -27.01 -10.37
C SER A 35 -2.36 -26.92 -10.71
N VAL A 36 -3.21 -27.15 -9.70
CA VAL A 36 -4.68 -27.15 -9.87
C VAL A 36 -5.17 -25.81 -10.40
N ALA A 37 -5.94 -25.83 -11.49
CA ALA A 37 -6.59 -24.64 -12.03
C ALA A 37 -7.53 -24.02 -10.99
N PRO A 38 -7.46 -22.70 -10.76
CA PRO A 38 -8.27 -22.05 -9.74
C PRO A 38 -9.73 -22.02 -10.18
N THR A 39 -10.64 -22.37 -9.27
CA THR A 39 -12.07 -22.14 -9.46
C THR A 39 -12.43 -20.73 -8.98
N PRO A 40 -13.03 -19.88 -9.82
CA PRO A 40 -13.51 -18.56 -9.38
C PRO A 40 -14.52 -18.69 -8.23
N PRO A 41 -14.44 -17.84 -7.19
CA PRO A 41 -15.47 -17.76 -6.16
C PRO A 41 -16.85 -17.44 -6.79
N PRO A 42 -17.96 -18.04 -6.34
CA PRO A 42 -19.29 -17.82 -6.92
C PRO A 42 -19.73 -16.35 -6.99
N GLN A 43 -19.28 -15.55 -6.04
CA GLN A 43 -19.55 -14.11 -5.91
C GLN A 43 -18.68 -13.22 -6.80
N LEU A 44 -17.65 -13.78 -7.45
CA LEU A 44 -16.82 -13.03 -8.40
C LEU A 44 -17.51 -13.00 -9.77
N GLY A 45 -18.04 -11.84 -10.15
CA GLY A 45 -18.57 -11.62 -11.50
C GLY A 45 -17.51 -11.75 -12.59
N LEU A 46 -17.92 -12.00 -13.83
CA LEU A 46 -17.02 -12.22 -14.96
C LEU A 46 -16.03 -11.07 -15.17
N GLU A 47 -16.45 -9.82 -14.99
CA GLU A 47 -15.58 -8.64 -15.10
C GLU A 47 -14.39 -8.70 -14.13
N LEU A 48 -14.65 -9.07 -12.86
CA LEU A 48 -13.61 -9.23 -11.86
C LEU A 48 -12.69 -10.41 -12.15
N GLN A 49 -13.22 -11.49 -12.74
CA GLN A 49 -12.40 -12.64 -13.14
C GLN A 49 -11.41 -12.26 -14.26
N ILE A 50 -11.90 -11.58 -15.31
CA ILE A 50 -11.05 -11.06 -16.41
C ILE A 50 -9.97 -10.14 -15.87
N GLU A 51 -10.32 -9.27 -14.94
CA GLU A 51 -9.34 -8.38 -14.32
C GLU A 51 -8.31 -9.14 -13.46
N CYS A 52 -8.72 -10.18 -12.75
CA CYS A 52 -7.78 -11.04 -12.02
C CYS A 52 -6.78 -11.73 -12.96
N GLU A 53 -7.23 -12.18 -14.14
CA GLU A 53 -6.37 -12.75 -15.18
C GLU A 53 -5.32 -11.75 -15.66
N LEU A 54 -5.73 -10.52 -15.98
CA LEU A 54 -4.84 -9.43 -16.36
C LEU A 54 -3.83 -9.10 -15.25
N ILE A 55 -4.31 -8.97 -14.01
CA ILE A 55 -3.46 -8.69 -12.84
C ILE A 55 -2.39 -9.76 -12.69
N ALA A 56 -2.78 -11.03 -12.78
CA ALA A 56 -1.85 -12.15 -12.65
C ALA A 56 -0.77 -12.12 -13.74
N GLU A 57 -1.16 -11.81 -14.99
CA GLU A 57 -0.23 -11.68 -16.11
C GLU A 57 0.77 -10.54 -15.90
N VAL A 58 0.28 -9.34 -15.56
CA VAL A 58 1.15 -8.17 -15.35
C VAL A 58 2.12 -8.38 -14.20
N ILE A 59 1.69 -9.01 -13.10
CA ILE A 59 2.57 -9.32 -11.97
C ILE A 59 3.64 -10.35 -12.37
N LEU A 60 3.28 -11.39 -13.12
CA LEU A 60 4.25 -12.39 -13.60
C LEU A 60 5.25 -11.77 -14.57
N THR A 61 4.82 -10.89 -15.47
CA THR A 61 5.71 -10.11 -16.33
C THR A 61 6.64 -9.22 -15.50
N ALA A 62 6.13 -8.56 -14.47
CA ALA A 62 6.96 -7.73 -13.59
C ALA A 62 8.06 -8.53 -12.86
N LEU A 63 7.76 -9.78 -12.47
CA LEU A 63 8.75 -10.70 -11.89
C LEU A 63 9.80 -11.14 -12.92
N GLN A 64 9.40 -11.40 -14.16
CA GLN A 64 10.32 -11.80 -15.24
C GLN A 64 11.27 -10.67 -15.63
N ASN A 65 10.83 -9.42 -15.51
CA ASN A 65 11.61 -8.22 -15.82
C ASN A 65 12.33 -7.65 -14.60
N ALA A 66 12.56 -8.45 -13.55
CA ALA A 66 13.14 -7.97 -12.30
C ALA A 66 14.51 -7.29 -12.53
N ARG A 67 14.66 -6.11 -11.91
CA ARG A 67 15.89 -5.32 -11.90
C ARG A 67 16.53 -5.42 -10.54
N GLN A 68 17.86 -5.42 -10.46
CA GLN A 68 18.57 -5.62 -9.20
C GLN A 68 19.53 -4.46 -8.91
N THR A 69 19.54 -3.96 -7.67
CA THR A 69 20.59 -3.05 -7.20
C THR A 69 21.86 -3.83 -6.84
N THR A 70 23.00 -3.14 -6.75
CA THR A 70 24.27 -3.77 -6.33
C THR A 70 24.44 -3.84 -4.81
N TRP A 71 23.44 -3.38 -4.05
CA TRP A 71 23.53 -3.19 -2.60
C TRP A 71 22.28 -3.76 -1.89
N PRO A 72 22.39 -4.23 -0.65
CA PRO A 72 21.24 -4.69 0.12
C PRO A 72 20.54 -3.52 0.82
N LEU A 73 19.24 -3.66 1.11
CA LEU A 73 18.44 -2.67 1.84
C LEU A 73 19.12 -2.21 3.14
N SER A 74 19.82 -3.11 3.84
CA SER A 74 20.56 -2.79 5.06
C SER A 74 21.61 -1.69 4.86
N ASP A 75 22.28 -1.66 3.71
CA ASP A 75 23.34 -0.68 3.43
C ASP A 75 22.73 0.66 3.09
N TYR A 76 21.60 0.63 2.39
CA TYR A 76 20.79 1.80 2.14
C TYR A 76 20.26 2.43 3.43
N LEU A 77 19.72 1.64 4.37
CA LEU A 77 19.23 2.13 5.67
C LEU A 77 20.36 2.74 6.53
N LYS A 78 21.56 2.15 6.48
CA LYS A 78 22.75 2.73 7.14
C LYS A 78 23.17 4.04 6.48
N ALA A 79 23.18 4.09 5.15
CA ALA A 79 23.56 5.26 4.38
C ALA A 79 22.54 6.41 4.52
N SER A 80 21.26 6.09 4.67
CA SER A 80 20.19 7.10 4.81
C SER A 80 20.29 7.90 6.11
N GLY A 81 20.94 7.35 7.14
CA GLY A 81 21.27 8.04 8.40
C GLY A 81 22.44 9.05 8.32
N GLY A 82 23.13 9.17 7.17
CA GLY A 82 24.32 10.03 6.99
C GLY A 82 24.12 11.21 6.04
N ARG A 83 24.85 12.32 6.28
CA ARG A 83 24.73 13.64 5.60
C ARG A 83 25.01 13.71 4.08
N LYS A 84 25.57 12.67 3.45
CA LYS A 84 26.28 12.83 2.14
C LYS A 84 26.18 11.68 1.13
N MET A 85 25.39 10.62 1.36
CA MET A 85 25.79 9.30 0.81
C MET A 85 24.88 8.64 -0.25
N THR A 86 23.72 9.17 -0.64
CA THR A 86 22.91 8.51 -1.69
C THR A 86 23.48 8.64 -3.11
N ASP A 87 24.45 9.53 -3.33
CA ASP A 87 25.21 9.57 -4.59
C ASP A 87 26.20 8.38 -4.72
N SER A 88 26.47 7.63 -3.64
CA SER A 88 27.42 6.50 -3.69
C SER A 88 26.76 5.15 -3.97
N LEU A 89 25.43 5.02 -3.82
CA LEU A 89 24.72 3.78 -4.11
C LEU A 89 24.13 3.88 -5.52
N PRO A 90 24.60 3.09 -6.49
CA PRO A 90 24.10 3.16 -7.85
C PRO A 90 22.62 2.73 -7.89
N GLY A 91 21.84 3.46 -8.68
CA GLY A 91 20.44 3.12 -8.97
C GLY A 91 20.29 2.01 -10.00
N VAL A 92 19.04 1.62 -10.28
CA VAL A 92 18.73 0.55 -11.25
C VAL A 92 18.54 1.02 -12.69
N SER A 93 18.35 2.33 -12.90
CA SER A 93 18.19 2.91 -14.24
C SER A 93 19.44 3.67 -14.67
N THR A 94 19.66 3.72 -15.99
CA THR A 94 20.72 4.53 -16.58
C THR A 94 20.40 6.02 -16.45
N VAL A 95 21.44 6.82 -16.14
CA VAL A 95 21.38 8.28 -16.16
C VAL A 95 21.73 8.75 -17.57
N LYS A 96 20.84 9.54 -18.18
CA LYS A 96 21.04 10.15 -19.50
C LYS A 96 22.12 11.25 -19.44
N PRO A 97 22.66 11.68 -20.60
CA PRO A 97 23.66 12.76 -20.64
C PRO A 97 23.20 14.09 -20.04
N ASP A 98 21.88 14.33 -19.96
CA ASP A 98 21.27 15.52 -19.34
C ASP A 98 21.14 15.40 -17.80
N GLY A 99 21.63 14.31 -17.20
CA GLY A 99 21.56 14.04 -15.76
C GLY A 99 20.23 13.46 -15.30
N GLU A 100 19.28 13.25 -16.19
CA GLU A 100 17.97 12.70 -15.87
C GLU A 100 17.95 11.17 -16.00
N LEU A 101 17.15 10.49 -15.17
CA LEU A 101 16.98 9.03 -15.30
C LEU A 101 16.19 8.67 -16.56
N GLU A 102 16.53 7.53 -17.15
CA GLU A 102 15.68 6.87 -18.15
C GLU A 102 14.26 6.64 -17.61
N VAL A 103 13.25 6.91 -18.44
CA VAL A 103 11.85 6.69 -18.09
C VAL A 103 11.49 5.27 -18.52
N LEU A 104 11.18 4.42 -17.55
CA LEU A 104 10.71 3.05 -17.79
C LEU A 104 9.17 3.01 -17.89
N ASP A 105 8.65 2.07 -18.67
CA ASP A 105 7.21 1.99 -19.02
C ASP A 105 6.68 0.54 -19.08
N GLU A 106 7.56 -0.45 -18.95
CA GLU A 106 7.20 -1.86 -18.87
C GLU A 106 7.01 -2.33 -17.42
N PRO A 107 6.20 -3.37 -17.14
CA PRO A 107 6.11 -3.94 -15.80
C PRO A 107 7.45 -4.52 -15.33
N PHE A 108 7.88 -4.20 -14.11
CA PHE A 108 9.05 -4.79 -13.45
C PHE A 108 8.95 -4.69 -11.92
N CYS A 109 9.75 -5.48 -11.21
CA CYS A 109 10.08 -5.24 -9.81
C CYS A 109 11.55 -4.85 -9.64
N VAL A 110 11.86 -4.15 -8.55
CA VAL A 110 13.23 -3.81 -8.16
C VAL A 110 13.58 -4.63 -6.93
N MET A 111 14.67 -5.37 -7.01
CA MET A 111 15.23 -6.16 -5.92
C MET A 111 16.55 -5.56 -5.44
N ASP A 112 16.86 -5.79 -4.17
CA ASP A 112 18.18 -5.50 -3.62
C ASP A 112 19.18 -6.61 -3.98
N SER A 113 20.46 -6.44 -3.62
CA SER A 113 21.48 -7.48 -3.86
C SER A 113 21.27 -8.78 -3.07
N LYS A 114 20.33 -8.80 -2.12
CA LYS A 114 19.88 -9.98 -1.35
C LYS A 114 18.50 -10.48 -1.79
N GLU A 115 18.03 -10.04 -2.96
CA GLU A 115 16.75 -10.42 -3.58
C GLU A 115 15.51 -9.96 -2.78
N LEU A 116 15.65 -8.97 -1.90
CA LEU A 116 14.50 -8.32 -1.26
C LEU A 116 13.86 -7.35 -2.25
N ILE A 117 12.57 -7.52 -2.52
CA ILE A 117 11.84 -6.63 -3.43
C ILE A 117 11.64 -5.26 -2.79
N LEU A 118 12.31 -4.24 -3.30
CA LEU A 118 12.23 -2.85 -2.85
C LEU A 118 11.01 -2.12 -3.43
N ALA A 119 10.66 -2.43 -4.68
CA ALA A 119 9.55 -1.79 -5.37
C ALA A 119 8.93 -2.69 -6.45
N TRP A 120 7.65 -2.44 -6.73
CA TRP A 120 6.93 -2.97 -7.88
C TRP A 120 6.43 -1.83 -8.73
N TYR A 121 6.55 -1.96 -10.04
CA TYR A 121 5.93 -1.06 -11.01
C TYR A 121 5.10 -1.89 -11.98
N CYS A 122 3.78 -1.69 -11.93
CA CYS A 122 2.80 -2.42 -12.72
C CYS A 122 1.91 -1.43 -13.49
N PRO A 123 2.37 -0.92 -14.64
CA PRO A 123 1.56 -0.06 -15.49
C PRO A 123 0.39 -0.84 -16.08
N HIS A 124 -0.76 -0.17 -16.23
CA HIS A 124 -1.97 -0.75 -16.84
C HIS A 124 -2.40 -2.11 -16.25
N ILE A 125 -2.17 -2.32 -14.95
CA ILE A 125 -2.50 -3.59 -14.27
C ILE A 125 -4.01 -3.80 -14.11
N LEU A 126 -4.80 -2.72 -14.21
CA LEU A 126 -6.27 -2.77 -14.17
C LEU A 126 -6.83 -2.76 -15.59
N THR A 127 -8.07 -3.19 -15.78
CA THR A 127 -8.70 -3.19 -17.13
C THR A 127 -8.91 -1.77 -17.66
N ARG A 128 -9.02 -1.61 -18.99
CA ARG A 128 -9.30 -0.29 -19.59
C ARG A 128 -10.69 0.20 -19.20
N GLU A 129 -11.62 -0.72 -19.05
CA GLU A 129 -12.99 -0.48 -18.60
C GLU A 129 -12.98 0.14 -17.19
N ARG A 130 -12.14 -0.36 -16.28
CA ARG A 130 -11.91 0.24 -14.96
C ARG A 130 -11.09 1.54 -15.01
N GLN A 131 -10.36 1.82 -16.09
CA GLN A 131 -9.62 3.07 -16.22
C GLN A 131 -10.43 4.19 -16.91
N ALA A 132 -11.50 3.85 -17.64
CA ALA A 132 -12.26 4.78 -18.48
C ALA A 132 -13.05 5.83 -17.66
N SER A 133 -13.52 6.89 -18.34
CA SER A 133 -14.28 8.05 -17.77
C SER A 133 -15.61 7.70 -17.13
N ILE A 134 -16.06 6.46 -17.29
CA ILE A 134 -17.27 5.89 -16.70
C ILE A 134 -16.91 4.79 -15.70
N ASP A 135 -15.66 4.73 -15.22
CA ASP A 135 -15.31 3.78 -14.18
C ASP A 135 -15.97 4.15 -12.84
N LYS A 136 -16.34 3.12 -12.07
CA LYS A 136 -16.89 3.23 -10.73
C LYS A 136 -16.01 4.09 -9.82
N LEU A 137 -14.67 4.01 -9.92
CA LEU A 137 -13.77 4.79 -9.07
C LEU A 137 -13.71 6.26 -9.48
N THR A 138 -13.51 6.56 -10.76
CA THR A 138 -13.50 7.96 -11.25
C THR A 138 -14.84 8.63 -11.02
N PHE A 139 -15.95 7.93 -11.30
CA PHE A 139 -17.30 8.40 -11.01
C PHE A 139 -17.53 8.62 -9.51
N ALA A 140 -17.10 7.67 -8.66
CA ALA A 140 -17.22 7.83 -7.21
C ALA A 140 -16.43 9.02 -6.68
N VAL A 141 -15.23 9.26 -7.24
CA VAL A 141 -14.39 10.39 -6.88
C VAL A 141 -14.99 11.71 -7.39
N GLU A 142 -15.54 11.73 -8.60
CA GLU A 142 -16.28 12.89 -9.13
C GLU A 142 -17.46 13.23 -8.22
N TRP A 143 -18.27 12.22 -7.92
CA TRP A 143 -19.41 12.34 -7.04
C TRP A 143 -18.98 12.87 -5.67
N LEU A 144 -17.94 12.29 -5.06
CA LEU A 144 -17.41 12.71 -3.76
C LEU A 144 -16.90 14.16 -3.81
N SER A 145 -16.23 14.55 -4.90
CA SER A 145 -15.66 15.90 -5.07
C SER A 145 -16.72 17.00 -5.13
N LYS A 146 -17.95 16.66 -5.56
CA LYS A 146 -19.10 17.57 -5.67
C LYS A 146 -19.95 17.63 -4.39
N VAL A 147 -19.65 16.80 -3.39
CA VAL A 147 -20.39 16.79 -2.12
C VAL A 147 -20.17 18.08 -1.34
N PRO A 148 -21.24 18.84 -1.02
CA PRO A 148 -21.15 20.01 -0.16
C PRO A 148 -20.68 19.64 1.25
N GLY A 149 -19.76 20.42 1.83
CA GLY A 149 -19.32 20.22 3.23
C GLY A 149 -18.32 19.08 3.46
N LEU A 150 -17.83 18.42 2.40
CA LEU A 150 -16.69 17.52 2.52
C LEU A 150 -15.44 18.31 2.92
N ALA A 151 -14.82 17.94 4.03
CA ALA A 151 -13.52 18.49 4.39
C ALA A 151 -12.42 17.73 3.66
N MET A 152 -11.90 18.38 2.64
CA MET A 152 -10.58 18.05 2.11
C MET A 152 -9.57 18.81 2.98
N ASP A 153 -8.40 18.23 3.24
CA ASP A 153 -7.33 18.92 3.95
C ASP A 153 -7.08 20.28 3.28
N GLY A 154 -7.31 21.34 4.06
CA GLY A 154 -7.35 22.72 3.59
C GLY A 154 -5.98 23.38 3.54
N GLU A 155 -5.91 24.44 2.73
CA GLU A 155 -4.76 25.29 2.43
C GLU A 155 -3.93 25.61 3.67
N SER A 156 -2.79 24.93 3.83
CA SER A 156 -1.79 25.33 4.82
C SER A 156 -0.45 25.53 4.15
N GLU A 157 0.15 26.70 4.36
CA GLU A 157 1.47 27.02 3.81
C GLU A 157 2.60 26.25 4.50
N SER A 158 2.32 25.63 5.65
CA SER A 158 3.32 24.93 6.48
C SER A 158 3.55 23.47 6.09
N SER A 159 2.66 22.87 5.30
CA SER A 159 2.75 21.45 4.92
C SER A 159 2.60 21.29 3.42
N PHE A 160 3.55 20.58 2.80
CA PHE A 160 3.44 20.20 1.39
C PHE A 160 2.18 19.37 1.10
N ARG A 161 1.56 18.75 2.11
CA ARG A 161 0.38 17.93 1.90
C ARG A 161 -0.86 18.76 1.52
N SER A 162 -0.86 20.04 1.88
CA SER A 162 -1.99 20.98 1.80
C SER A 162 -1.60 22.32 1.16
N HIS A 163 -0.38 22.47 0.64
CA HIS A 163 0.08 23.72 0.06
C HIS A 163 -0.67 24.03 -1.25
N PRO A 164 -1.37 25.18 -1.39
CA PRO A 164 -2.25 25.47 -2.53
C PRO A 164 -1.56 25.42 -3.89
N SER A 165 -0.29 25.86 -3.96
CA SER A 165 0.47 25.88 -5.21
C SER A 165 0.72 24.49 -5.81
N LEU A 166 0.56 23.43 -5.03
CA LEU A 166 0.76 22.05 -5.47
C LEU A 166 -0.50 21.48 -6.10
N PHE A 167 -1.64 22.14 -5.96
CA PHE A 167 -2.89 21.69 -6.54
C PHE A 167 -3.13 22.27 -7.94
N GLY A 168 -3.66 21.43 -8.83
CA GLY A 168 -4.15 21.84 -10.14
C GLY A 168 -5.35 22.77 -10.01
N LYS A 169 -5.47 23.73 -10.94
CA LYS A 169 -6.59 24.68 -11.03
C LYS A 169 -7.74 24.14 -11.89
N ASP A 170 -7.75 22.85 -12.20
CA ASP A 170 -8.82 22.26 -12.99
C ASP A 170 -10.15 22.34 -12.21
N ASN A 171 -11.20 22.77 -12.89
CA ASN A 171 -12.54 22.97 -12.33
C ASN A 171 -13.44 21.73 -12.49
N SER A 172 -12.98 20.69 -13.20
CA SER A 172 -13.75 19.46 -13.42
C SER A 172 -13.94 18.66 -12.12
N PHE A 173 -12.94 18.65 -11.24
CA PHE A 173 -12.97 18.03 -9.91
C PHE A 173 -12.43 19.00 -8.86
N ARG A 174 -13.00 18.94 -7.66
CA ARG A 174 -12.43 19.66 -6.51
C ARG A 174 -11.08 19.03 -6.13
N SER A 175 -10.00 19.76 -6.38
CA SER A 175 -8.65 19.42 -5.90
C SER A 175 -8.60 19.31 -4.38
N GLY A 176 -7.80 18.37 -3.87
CA GLY A 176 -7.62 18.21 -2.43
C GLY A 176 -7.12 16.83 -2.02
N VAL A 177 -6.96 16.64 -0.71
CA VAL A 177 -6.67 15.33 -0.11
C VAL A 177 -7.75 14.98 0.90
N ILE A 178 -8.23 13.74 0.86
CA ILE A 178 -9.04 13.15 1.92
C ILE A 178 -8.40 11.85 2.37
N THR A 179 -8.18 11.73 3.67
CA THR A 179 -7.71 10.48 4.29
C THR A 179 -8.86 9.82 5.03
N LEU A 180 -9.09 8.55 4.70
CA LEU A 180 -10.11 7.70 5.28
C LEU A 180 -9.40 6.57 6.01
N ALA A 181 -9.76 6.37 7.28
CA ALA A 181 -9.24 5.28 8.10
C ALA A 181 -10.41 4.55 8.76
N SER A 182 -10.40 3.22 8.66
CA SER A 182 -11.36 2.36 9.39
C SER A 182 -11.15 2.50 10.88
N CYS A 183 -9.89 2.46 11.32
CA CYS A 183 -9.48 2.71 12.69
C CYS A 183 -8.01 3.13 12.71
N TRP A 184 -7.68 4.25 13.37
CA TRP A 184 -6.30 4.71 13.57
C TRP A 184 -6.20 5.61 14.80
N SER A 185 -4.98 5.87 15.28
CA SER A 185 -4.72 6.93 16.26
C SER A 185 -4.95 8.30 15.64
N MET A 186 -5.55 9.23 16.41
CA MET A 186 -5.85 10.56 15.89
C MET A 186 -4.55 11.30 15.53
N GLN A 187 -4.54 12.00 14.40
CA GLN A 187 -3.38 12.78 13.96
C GLN A 187 -2.94 13.77 15.06
N GLY A 188 -1.65 13.75 15.41
CA GLY A 188 -1.11 14.56 16.51
C GLY A 188 -1.23 13.93 17.90
N HIS A 189 -1.84 12.75 18.00
CA HIS A 189 -2.04 12.01 19.25
C HIS A 189 -1.63 10.53 19.07
N PRO A 190 -0.33 10.23 18.93
CA PRO A 190 0.16 8.86 18.73
C PRO A 190 -0.19 7.91 19.88
N ASN A 191 -0.40 8.44 21.09
CA ASN A 191 -0.86 7.69 22.28
C ASN A 191 -2.37 7.85 22.53
N GLY A 192 -3.11 8.38 21.55
CA GLY A 192 -4.55 8.60 21.65
C GLY A 192 -5.35 7.32 21.38
N PRO A 193 -6.64 7.31 21.78
CA PRO A 193 -7.52 6.17 21.49
C PRO A 193 -7.66 5.94 19.99
N PHE A 194 -7.89 4.68 19.63
CA PHE A 194 -8.17 4.29 18.26
C PHE A 194 -9.58 4.69 17.87
N SER A 195 -9.76 5.23 16.66
CA SER A 195 -11.08 5.61 16.20
C SER A 195 -11.18 5.68 14.68
N PRO A 196 -12.36 5.47 14.07
CA PRO A 196 -12.59 5.81 12.68
C PRO A 196 -12.23 7.26 12.38
N SER A 197 -11.76 7.53 11.15
CA SER A 197 -11.42 8.90 10.74
C SER A 197 -12.60 9.86 10.91
N ALA A 198 -12.30 11.14 11.19
CA ALA A 198 -13.32 12.17 11.45
C ALA A 198 -14.34 12.32 10.30
N ASN A 199 -13.95 11.95 9.07
CA ASN A 199 -14.81 11.94 7.90
C ASN A 199 -16.02 10.98 8.02
N PHE A 200 -15.95 9.96 8.89
CA PHE A 200 -17.09 9.08 9.17
C PHE A 200 -18.00 9.60 10.29
N LYS A 201 -17.52 10.55 11.09
CA LYS A 201 -18.24 11.04 12.29
C LYS A 201 -19.13 12.24 12.01
N ARG A 202 -18.83 12.99 10.96
CA ARG A 202 -19.55 14.22 10.65
C ARG A 202 -20.93 13.91 10.07
N PRO A 203 -22.01 14.47 10.64
CA PRO A 203 -23.35 14.29 10.08
C PRO A 203 -23.40 14.83 8.64
N ASN A 204 -24.15 14.17 7.78
CA ASN A 204 -24.35 14.51 6.36
C ASN A 204 -23.12 14.33 5.45
N GLN A 205 -22.02 13.71 5.91
CA GLN A 205 -20.92 13.34 5.02
C GLN A 205 -21.19 11.97 4.37
N PRO A 206 -21.21 11.87 3.03
CA PRO A 206 -21.66 10.67 2.33
C PRO A 206 -20.47 9.74 2.03
N VAL A 207 -19.57 9.60 3.00
CA VAL A 207 -18.34 8.80 2.88
C VAL A 207 -18.63 7.30 2.93
N LEU A 208 -19.65 6.87 3.68
CA LEU A 208 -20.07 5.46 3.69
C LEU A 208 -20.63 5.00 2.32
N PRO A 209 -21.54 5.75 1.66
CA PRO A 209 -21.90 5.46 0.27
C PRO A 209 -20.70 5.45 -0.68
N PHE A 210 -19.77 6.40 -0.54
CA PHE A 210 -18.53 6.40 -1.33
C PHE A 210 -17.75 5.09 -1.18
N LEU A 211 -17.52 4.62 0.05
CA LEU A 211 -16.84 3.34 0.30
C LEU A 211 -17.51 2.17 -0.40
N LYS A 212 -18.85 2.13 -0.40
CA LYS A 212 -19.61 1.08 -1.11
C LYS A 212 -19.37 1.14 -2.61
N MET A 213 -19.36 2.35 -3.20
CA MET A 213 -19.13 2.54 -4.63
C MET A 213 -17.73 2.09 -5.07
N ILE A 214 -16.71 2.27 -4.23
CA ILE A 214 -15.32 1.90 -4.55
C ILE A 214 -14.89 0.53 -4.00
N SER A 215 -15.80 -0.22 -3.38
CA SER A 215 -15.49 -1.46 -2.67
C SER A 215 -14.78 -2.50 -3.54
N GLU A 216 -15.24 -2.71 -4.78
CA GLU A 216 -14.57 -3.60 -5.74
C GLU A 216 -13.14 -3.15 -6.05
N SER A 217 -12.92 -1.86 -6.31
CA SER A 217 -11.59 -1.32 -6.60
C SER A 217 -10.66 -1.48 -5.40
N LEU A 218 -11.15 -1.27 -4.18
CA LEU A 218 -10.38 -1.54 -2.95
C LEU A 218 -10.05 -3.03 -2.81
N ALA A 219 -10.98 -3.92 -3.14
CA ALA A 219 -10.78 -5.36 -3.06
C ALA A 219 -9.74 -5.85 -4.07
N ILE A 220 -9.73 -5.29 -5.28
CA ILE A 220 -8.71 -5.56 -6.30
C ILE A 220 -7.33 -5.09 -5.84
N LEU A 221 -7.22 -3.88 -5.30
CA LEU A 221 -5.95 -3.36 -4.78
C LEU A 221 -5.44 -4.20 -3.59
N GLY A 222 -6.35 -4.67 -2.74
CA GLY A 222 -6.04 -5.66 -1.71
C GLY A 222 -5.64 -7.02 -2.29
N GLY A 223 -6.26 -7.46 -3.37
CA GLY A 223 -5.89 -8.66 -4.10
C GLY A 223 -4.50 -8.58 -4.72
N ILE A 224 -4.13 -7.43 -5.31
CA ILE A 224 -2.76 -7.18 -5.77
C ILE A 224 -1.78 -7.30 -4.60
N LEU A 225 -2.11 -6.70 -3.44
CA LEU A 225 -1.31 -6.82 -2.21
C LEU A 225 -1.12 -8.28 -1.78
N SER A 226 -2.13 -9.14 -1.94
CA SER A 226 -2.05 -10.57 -1.57
C SER A 226 -0.95 -11.32 -2.31
N ILE A 227 -0.51 -10.81 -3.47
CA ILE A 227 0.58 -11.37 -4.28
C ILE A 227 1.91 -10.67 -3.98
N ILE A 228 1.91 -9.34 -4.04
CA ILE A 228 3.17 -8.56 -3.94
C ILE A 228 3.64 -8.35 -2.48
N HIS A 229 2.77 -8.66 -1.51
CA HIS A 229 3.10 -8.74 -0.08
C HIS A 229 2.12 -9.62 0.71
N PRO A 230 2.16 -10.96 0.54
CA PRO A 230 1.15 -11.85 1.11
C PRO A 230 0.97 -11.69 2.63
N ALA A 231 2.07 -11.48 3.37
CA ALA A 231 1.95 -11.30 4.81
C ALA A 231 1.34 -9.97 5.24
N MET A 232 1.60 -8.87 4.53
CA MET A 232 0.97 -7.59 4.83
C MET A 232 -0.53 -7.65 4.57
N PHE A 233 -0.92 -8.35 3.50
CA PHE A 233 -2.32 -8.66 3.24
C PHE A 233 -2.95 -9.45 4.39
N GLU A 234 -2.31 -10.54 4.85
CA GLU A 234 -2.84 -11.32 5.97
C GLU A 234 -2.87 -10.52 7.29
N CYS A 235 -1.81 -9.78 7.63
CA CYS A 235 -1.78 -8.91 8.80
C CYS A 235 -2.91 -7.88 8.77
N GLY A 236 -3.17 -7.27 7.59
CA GLY A 236 -4.27 -6.35 7.41
C GLY A 236 -5.64 -6.98 7.69
N LEU A 237 -5.87 -8.19 7.15
CA LEU A 237 -7.08 -8.96 7.43
C LEU A 237 -7.20 -9.36 8.91
N ASP A 238 -6.08 -9.74 9.56
CA ASP A 238 -6.06 -10.03 11.00
C ASP A 238 -6.45 -8.81 11.82
N VAL A 239 -5.91 -7.63 11.54
CA VAL A 239 -6.27 -6.38 12.24
C VAL A 239 -7.76 -6.10 12.11
N LEU A 240 -8.32 -6.23 10.90
CA LEU A 240 -9.74 -5.98 10.65
C LEU A 240 -10.66 -7.02 11.33
N ALA A 241 -10.24 -8.28 11.39
CA ALA A 241 -10.94 -9.32 12.15
C ALA A 241 -10.93 -9.04 13.66
N ASN A 242 -9.79 -8.62 14.22
CA ASN A 242 -9.65 -8.28 15.63
C ASN A 242 -10.46 -7.02 15.99
N LEU A 243 -10.50 -6.02 15.12
CA LEU A 243 -11.38 -4.85 15.25
C LEU A 243 -12.85 -5.26 15.27
N ASN A 244 -13.25 -6.13 14.34
CA ASN A 244 -14.63 -6.64 14.23
C ASN A 244 -15.05 -7.45 15.47
N ALA A 245 -14.13 -8.24 16.03
CA ALA A 245 -14.36 -9.05 17.22
C ALA A 245 -14.30 -8.25 18.54
N GLY A 246 -13.94 -6.95 18.49
CA GLY A 246 -13.77 -6.13 19.69
C GLY A 246 -12.56 -6.52 20.53
N GLN A 247 -11.55 -7.16 19.94
CA GLN A 247 -10.34 -7.62 20.64
C GLN A 247 -9.27 -6.52 20.75
N ILE A 248 -9.37 -5.47 19.93
CA ILE A 248 -8.50 -4.28 20.06
C ILE A 248 -9.10 -3.36 21.14
N LYS A 249 -8.30 -3.07 22.17
CA LYS A 249 -8.66 -2.21 23.30
C LYS A 249 -8.60 -0.73 22.91
N ASP A 250 -9.22 0.13 23.72
CA ASP A 250 -9.20 1.60 23.58
C ASP A 250 -9.72 2.15 22.25
N VAL A 251 -10.65 1.41 21.64
CA VAL A 251 -11.37 1.81 20.43
C VAL A 251 -12.61 2.64 20.81
N GLN A 252 -12.69 3.84 20.26
CA GLN A 252 -13.84 4.75 20.38
C GLN A 252 -14.76 4.68 19.17
N ASP A 253 -15.98 5.21 19.32
CA ASP A 253 -16.99 5.29 18.27
C ASP A 253 -17.32 3.93 17.63
N VAL A 254 -17.45 2.90 18.47
CA VAL A 254 -17.64 1.49 18.05
C VAL A 254 -18.83 1.32 17.08
N ASP A 255 -19.91 2.09 17.26
CA ASP A 255 -21.06 2.03 16.35
C ASP A 255 -20.77 2.59 14.96
N ILE A 256 -19.89 3.60 14.86
CA ILE A 256 -19.41 4.13 13.58
C ILE A 256 -18.43 3.12 12.98
N LEU A 257 -17.51 2.57 13.78
CA LEU A 257 -16.58 1.55 13.33
C LEU A 257 -17.31 0.36 12.69
N ARG A 258 -18.36 -0.15 13.33
CA ARG A 258 -19.16 -1.27 12.80
C ARG A 258 -19.70 -0.97 11.40
N LYS A 259 -20.28 0.22 11.20
CA LYS A 259 -20.80 0.67 9.89
C LYS A 259 -19.70 0.83 8.85
N VAL A 260 -18.51 1.29 9.25
CA VAL A 260 -17.36 1.39 8.35
C VAL A 260 -16.88 0.00 7.93
N LEU A 261 -16.71 -0.93 8.87
CA LEU A 261 -16.25 -2.30 8.62
C LEU A 261 -17.22 -3.10 7.73
N GLU A 262 -18.52 -2.80 7.76
CA GLU A 262 -19.51 -3.38 6.83
C GLU A 262 -19.21 -3.06 5.35
N SER A 263 -18.54 -1.95 5.07
CA SER A 263 -18.24 -1.48 3.70
C SER A 263 -16.73 -1.41 3.39
N TRP A 264 -15.87 -1.74 4.37
CA TRP A 264 -14.42 -1.63 4.23
C TRP A 264 -13.84 -2.85 3.52
N SER A 265 -13.57 -2.70 2.22
CA SER A 265 -13.07 -3.78 1.36
C SER A 265 -11.59 -3.66 1.02
N SER A 266 -10.77 -3.26 2.00
CA SER A 266 -9.32 -3.16 1.85
C SER A 266 -8.62 -3.85 3.02
N PRO A 267 -7.49 -4.54 2.81
CA PRO A 267 -6.69 -5.06 3.93
C PRO A 267 -5.97 -3.93 4.68
N PHE A 268 -5.85 -2.74 4.09
CA PHE A 268 -5.24 -1.59 4.75
C PHE A 268 -6.22 -0.95 5.73
N THR A 269 -5.71 -0.40 6.84
CA THR A 269 -6.54 0.29 7.83
C THR A 269 -6.83 1.74 7.44
N ALA A 270 -6.08 2.30 6.49
CA ALA A 270 -6.39 3.59 5.93
C ALA A 270 -5.93 3.72 4.47
N PHE A 271 -6.55 4.66 3.78
CA PHE A 271 -6.09 5.16 2.51
C PHE A 271 -6.35 6.66 2.35
N SER A 272 -5.53 7.31 1.54
CA SER A 272 -5.70 8.71 1.16
C SER A 272 -6.04 8.79 -0.32
N LEU A 273 -7.08 9.56 -0.63
CA LEU A 273 -7.43 10.00 -1.98
C LEU A 273 -6.83 11.38 -2.21
N ILE A 274 -5.94 11.49 -3.19
CA ILE A 274 -5.20 12.70 -3.55
C ILE A 274 -5.63 13.10 -4.94
N ILE A 275 -6.32 14.24 -5.06
CA ILE A 275 -6.89 14.74 -6.31
C ILE A 275 -6.09 15.95 -6.77
N ASN A 276 -5.56 15.88 -7.99
CA ASN A 276 -4.90 16.98 -8.68
C ASN A 276 -3.79 17.64 -7.86
N ARG A 277 -2.92 16.85 -7.21
CA ARG A 277 -1.83 17.36 -6.40
C ARG A 277 -0.48 16.87 -6.89
N GLU A 278 0.40 17.80 -7.27
CA GLU A 278 1.82 17.49 -7.43
C GLU A 278 2.39 17.17 -6.04
N THR A 279 3.03 16.02 -5.90
CA THR A 279 3.65 15.65 -4.64
C THR A 279 5.14 15.97 -4.73
N PRO A 280 5.61 17.02 -4.05
CA PRO A 280 6.99 17.42 -4.10
C PRO A 280 7.86 16.34 -3.47
N VAL A 281 9.14 16.55 -3.69
CA VAL A 281 10.20 15.62 -3.38
C VAL A 281 10.28 15.55 -1.84
N HIS A 282 9.88 14.41 -1.27
CA HIS A 282 9.70 14.21 0.18
C HIS A 282 9.97 12.75 0.62
N LYS A 283 9.91 12.54 1.94
CA LYS A 283 9.99 11.27 2.65
C LYS A 283 8.88 11.20 3.69
N ASP A 284 8.36 10.01 3.95
CA ASP A 284 7.45 9.81 5.07
C ASP A 284 8.23 9.28 6.28
N GLY A 285 8.43 10.16 7.27
CA GLY A 285 9.26 9.87 8.44
C GLY A 285 8.55 9.13 9.59
N LEU A 286 7.35 8.58 9.35
CA LEU A 286 6.51 7.94 10.36
C LEU A 286 6.09 6.52 9.96
N SER A 287 6.84 5.89 9.05
CA SER A 287 6.52 4.56 8.55
C SER A 287 7.65 3.59 8.88
N PRO A 288 7.36 2.32 9.23
CA PRO A 288 8.40 1.35 9.53
C PRO A 288 9.27 1.00 8.31
N PRO A 289 10.54 0.62 8.48
CA PRO A 289 11.50 0.29 7.39
C PRO A 289 11.06 -0.87 6.50
N PHE A 290 10.07 -1.63 6.93
CA PHE A 290 9.51 -2.77 6.21
C PHE A 290 8.06 -2.56 5.77
N SER A 291 7.47 -1.41 6.10
CA SER A 291 6.15 -1.06 5.59
C SER A 291 6.24 -0.70 4.11
N TYR A 292 5.12 -0.82 3.42
CA TYR A 292 5.02 -0.48 2.02
C TYR A 292 3.81 0.41 1.80
N ASP A 293 4.01 1.41 0.96
CA ASP A 293 2.91 2.13 0.34
C ASP A 293 2.48 1.39 -0.91
N LEU A 294 1.17 1.15 -1.04
CA LEU A 294 0.56 0.87 -2.33
C LEU A 294 0.04 2.19 -2.89
N LEU A 295 0.46 2.52 -4.11
CA LEU A 295 0.01 3.68 -4.85
C LEU A 295 -0.75 3.21 -6.07
N TYR A 296 -1.97 3.69 -6.23
CA TYR A 296 -2.76 3.54 -7.45
C TYR A 296 -3.04 4.91 -8.03
N THR A 297 -3.10 5.01 -9.35
CA THR A 297 -3.47 6.24 -10.04
C THR A 297 -4.53 6.04 -11.11
N GLY A 298 -5.45 6.99 -11.25
CA GLY A 298 -6.55 6.99 -12.22
C GLY A 298 -6.92 8.41 -12.66
N GLY A 299 -7.93 8.51 -13.53
CA GLY A 299 -8.40 9.76 -14.11
C GLY A 299 -7.86 10.02 -15.53
N PHE A 300 -7.98 11.27 -15.99
CA PHE A 300 -7.60 11.70 -17.35
C PHE A 300 -6.38 12.56 -17.26
N TYR A 301 -5.20 11.99 -17.47
CA TYR A 301 -3.99 12.78 -17.56
C TYR A 301 -2.96 12.03 -18.39
N GLU A 302 -2.06 12.80 -19.01
CA GLU A 302 -0.94 12.28 -19.78
C GLU A 302 0.37 12.72 -19.14
N ASP A 303 1.43 12.00 -19.45
CA ASP A 303 2.80 12.41 -19.14
C ASP A 303 3.19 12.64 -17.67
N ALA A 304 2.43 12.13 -16.70
CA ALA A 304 2.90 12.13 -15.31
C ALA A 304 4.08 11.16 -15.12
N ARG A 305 4.94 11.49 -14.17
CA ARG A 305 6.15 10.74 -13.84
C ARG A 305 6.24 10.52 -12.34
N LEU A 306 6.66 9.32 -11.98
CA LEU A 306 7.01 8.96 -10.61
C LEU A 306 8.51 8.67 -10.55
N GLU A 307 9.21 9.38 -9.68
CA GLU A 307 10.64 9.21 -9.41
C GLU A 307 10.83 8.68 -7.99
N VAL A 308 11.63 7.62 -7.84
CA VAL A 308 12.14 7.13 -6.56
C VAL A 308 13.66 7.23 -6.60
N ARG A 309 14.18 8.40 -6.21
CA ARG A 309 15.60 8.74 -6.40
C ARG A 309 16.55 7.81 -5.65
N GLY A 310 16.15 7.31 -4.47
CA GLY A 310 16.99 6.43 -3.65
C GLY A 310 17.38 5.12 -4.34
N ILE A 311 16.55 4.61 -5.25
CA ILE A 311 16.85 3.42 -6.06
C ILE A 311 17.15 3.79 -7.53
N GLY A 312 17.31 5.08 -7.83
CA GLY A 312 17.50 5.62 -9.17
C GLY A 312 16.41 5.19 -10.14
N LEU A 313 15.15 5.28 -9.73
CA LEU A 313 14.02 4.87 -10.54
C LEU A 313 13.23 6.07 -11.06
N ARG A 314 12.87 6.03 -12.34
CA ARG A 314 11.92 6.95 -12.96
C ARG A 314 11.01 6.18 -13.90
N VAL A 315 9.70 6.32 -13.69
CA VAL A 315 8.69 5.58 -14.47
C VAL A 315 7.61 6.52 -15.01
N ARG A 316 6.96 6.08 -16.09
CA ARG A 316 5.69 6.66 -16.50
C ARG A 316 4.66 6.36 -15.41
N TYR A 317 3.97 7.37 -14.92
CA TYR A 317 2.88 7.18 -13.97
C TYR A 317 1.63 7.53 -14.75
N VAL A 318 0.86 6.54 -15.21
CA VAL A 318 -0.32 6.73 -16.05
C VAL A 318 -1.55 6.12 -15.39
N PRO A 319 -2.77 6.53 -15.76
CA PRO A 319 -3.98 5.90 -15.25
C PRO A 319 -3.90 4.37 -15.35
N GLY A 320 -4.33 3.69 -14.28
CA GLY A 320 -4.23 2.23 -14.17
C GLY A 320 -2.88 1.70 -13.69
N THR A 321 -1.89 2.56 -13.43
CA THR A 321 -0.63 2.13 -12.81
C THR A 321 -0.84 1.81 -11.32
N VAL A 322 -0.35 0.64 -10.89
CA VAL A 322 -0.11 0.33 -9.47
C VAL A 322 1.39 0.28 -9.22
N LYS A 323 1.81 0.92 -8.13
CA LYS A 323 3.20 0.93 -7.69
C LYS A 323 3.26 0.65 -6.20
N LYS A 324 4.12 -0.30 -5.81
CA LYS A 324 4.43 -0.58 -4.41
C LYS A 324 5.88 -0.19 -4.11
N GLN A 325 6.14 0.41 -2.96
CA GLN A 325 7.51 0.72 -2.50
C GLN A 325 7.64 0.53 -0.99
N ILE A 326 8.84 0.20 -0.51
CA ILE A 326 9.15 0.29 0.91
C ILE A 326 9.03 1.74 1.38
N SER A 327 8.29 1.99 2.47
CA SER A 327 7.99 3.34 2.96
C SER A 327 9.18 3.98 3.68
N ASP A 328 10.04 3.19 4.35
CA ASP A 328 11.18 3.69 5.15
C ASP A 328 12.56 3.16 4.71
N SER A 329 12.71 2.84 3.43
CA SER A 329 14.00 3.01 2.76
C SER A 329 14.32 4.51 2.61
N MET A 330 14.20 5.30 3.68
CA MET A 330 14.44 6.74 3.75
C MET A 330 14.61 7.31 5.18
N ALA A 331 14.97 6.54 6.22
CA ALA A 331 15.19 7.07 7.58
C ALA A 331 16.37 8.06 7.72
N GLY A 332 16.20 9.11 8.57
CA GLY A 332 17.28 9.95 9.13
C GLY A 332 16.93 11.42 9.45
N LEU A 333 16.68 11.76 10.72
CA LEU A 333 16.19 13.05 11.25
C LEU A 333 17.12 14.28 11.12
N SER A 334 16.46 15.43 10.99
CA SER A 334 16.87 16.81 11.33
C SER A 334 17.87 17.54 10.40
N LYS A 335 17.31 18.54 9.69
CA LYS A 335 17.97 19.65 8.95
C LYS A 335 18.99 19.26 7.87
N LEU A 336 18.66 18.41 6.90
CA LEU A 336 19.62 18.09 5.82
C LEU A 336 19.01 17.87 4.43
N ASN A 337 19.87 18.11 3.44
CA ASN A 337 19.63 18.53 2.06
C ASN A 337 18.75 17.64 1.15
N GLU A 338 18.34 18.27 0.05
CA GLU A 338 17.26 17.93 -0.88
C GLU A 338 17.34 16.63 -1.70
N GLN A 339 18.12 15.62 -1.35
CA GLN A 339 18.53 14.59 -2.32
C GLN A 339 17.88 13.20 -2.19
N GLN A 340 17.04 12.98 -1.18
CA GLN A 340 16.56 11.63 -0.84
C GLN A 340 15.03 11.49 -0.99
N LYS A 341 14.46 11.62 -2.19
CA LYS A 341 13.05 12.03 -2.29
C LYS A 341 12.25 11.35 -3.40
N VAL A 342 10.96 11.08 -3.15
CA VAL A 342 9.98 10.63 -4.16
C VAL A 342 9.37 11.84 -4.85
N ARG A 343 9.48 11.95 -6.19
CA ARG A 343 8.83 13.02 -6.99
C ARG A 343 7.67 12.44 -7.76
N CYS A 344 6.47 12.96 -7.57
CA CYS A 344 5.44 12.88 -8.61
C CYS A 344 5.47 14.21 -9.36
N ARG A 345 6.04 14.25 -10.57
CA ARG A 345 6.03 15.45 -11.41
C ARG A 345 4.99 15.25 -12.51
N GLU A 346 3.99 16.11 -12.53
CA GLU A 346 3.08 16.26 -13.67
C GLU A 346 3.71 17.33 -14.59
N LEU A 347 4.20 16.92 -15.77
CA LEU A 347 4.68 17.88 -16.76
C LEU A 347 3.46 18.48 -17.45
N ARG A 348 3.00 19.65 -16.96
CA ARG A 348 1.88 20.39 -17.55
C ARG A 348 2.16 20.73 -19.01
N ARG A 349 1.35 20.18 -19.92
CA ARG A 349 0.98 20.83 -21.18
C ARG A 349 -0.54 20.95 -21.20
N GLU A 350 -1.02 22.18 -21.05
CA GLU A 350 -2.32 22.79 -21.41
C GLU A 350 -3.57 21.91 -21.70
N GLN A 351 -3.75 20.78 -21.03
CA GLN A 351 -5.00 20.00 -21.06
C GLN A 351 -5.52 19.80 -19.64
N THR A 352 -6.84 19.89 -19.49
CA THR A 352 -7.60 19.62 -18.27
C THR A 352 -7.33 18.19 -17.81
N SER A 353 -6.34 18.03 -16.93
CA SER A 353 -5.90 16.73 -16.45
C SER A 353 -6.39 16.49 -15.03
N THR A 354 -7.18 15.44 -14.84
CA THR A 354 -7.60 14.98 -13.50
C THR A 354 -6.79 13.76 -13.11
N SER A 355 -5.98 13.87 -12.07
CA SER A 355 -5.28 12.74 -11.46
C SER A 355 -5.89 12.38 -10.11
N VAL A 356 -6.18 11.10 -9.94
CA VAL A 356 -6.65 10.50 -8.69
C VAL A 356 -5.59 9.55 -8.21
N ASN A 357 -5.00 9.81 -7.03
CA ASN A 357 -4.04 8.88 -6.43
C ASN A 357 -4.58 8.30 -5.13
N LEU A 358 -4.59 6.98 -5.03
CA LEU A 358 -4.88 6.28 -3.79
C LEU A 358 -3.57 5.83 -3.17
N ARG A 359 -3.33 6.25 -1.93
CA ARG A 359 -2.22 5.78 -1.11
C ARG A 359 -2.75 4.93 0.03
N PHE A 360 -2.18 3.76 0.21
CA PHE A 360 -2.57 2.85 1.28
C PHE A 360 -1.46 2.66 2.29
N ALA A 361 -1.82 2.57 3.57
CA ALA A 361 -0.89 2.24 4.64
C ALA A 361 -1.62 1.45 5.75
N LEU A 362 -0.86 0.57 6.41
CA LEU A 362 -1.25 0.01 7.69
C LEU A 362 -0.71 0.92 8.78
N TYR A 363 -1.61 1.62 9.46
CA TYR A 363 -1.27 2.43 10.62
C TYR A 363 -1.39 1.59 11.88
N ASP A 364 -0.36 1.69 12.72
CA ASP A 364 -0.28 1.14 14.07
C ASP A 364 -0.11 -0.38 14.22
N VAL A 365 0.70 -0.98 13.33
CA VAL A 365 1.36 -2.26 13.62
C VAL A 365 2.61 -2.03 14.49
N GLU A 366 3.11 -0.80 14.54
CA GLU A 366 4.30 -0.41 15.31
C GLU A 366 4.06 -0.36 16.82
N ASN A 367 2.97 0.20 17.37
CA ASN A 367 2.77 0.07 18.83
C ASN A 367 2.49 -1.39 19.23
N LEU A 368 2.01 -2.22 18.30
CA LEU A 368 1.88 -3.66 18.52
C LEU A 368 3.26 -4.34 18.53
N ILE A 369 4.16 -3.99 17.59
CA ILE A 369 5.54 -4.50 17.53
C ILE A 369 6.39 -3.96 18.68
N GLU A 370 6.39 -2.65 18.91
CA GLU A 370 7.10 -1.94 19.98
C GLU A 370 6.53 -2.30 21.37
N GLY A 371 5.23 -2.60 21.45
CA GLY A 371 4.60 -3.20 22.63
C GLY A 371 5.10 -4.62 22.90
N ILE A 372 5.27 -5.44 21.85
CA ILE A 372 5.85 -6.78 21.96
C ILE A 372 7.35 -6.72 22.32
N GLU A 373 8.11 -5.79 21.74
CA GLU A 373 9.53 -5.57 22.02
C GLU A 373 9.77 -5.01 23.43
N ARG A 374 9.00 -4.01 23.87
CA ARG A 374 9.06 -3.50 25.26
C ARG A 374 8.66 -4.54 26.29
N LEU A 375 7.70 -5.42 25.99
CA LEU A 375 7.32 -6.51 26.88
C LEU A 375 8.38 -7.62 26.93
N ALA A 376 9.11 -7.83 25.83
CA ALA A 376 10.29 -8.70 25.81
C ALA A 376 11.47 -8.12 26.62
N GLU A 377 11.59 -6.80 26.72
CA GLU A 377 12.62 -6.12 27.53
C GLU A 377 12.26 -6.03 29.03
N LEU A 378 10.98 -5.78 29.37
CA LEU A 378 10.49 -5.64 30.75
C LEU A 378 10.31 -6.98 31.49
N SER A 379 10.25 -8.10 30.76
CA SER A 379 10.10 -9.45 31.31
C SER A 379 11.39 -10.06 31.87
N CYS A 380 12.49 -9.29 31.90
CA CYS A 380 13.75 -9.73 32.49
C CYS A 380 13.82 -9.65 34.04
N GLU A 381 12.83 -9.05 34.73
CA GLU A 381 13.03 -8.68 36.15
C GLU A 381 11.95 -9.07 37.19
N SER A 382 10.87 -9.83 36.89
CA SER A 382 9.96 -10.30 37.98
C SER A 382 9.05 -11.49 37.66
N ASP A 383 8.52 -12.14 38.70
CA ASP A 383 7.55 -13.26 38.66
C ASP A 383 6.23 -12.92 37.93
N ALA A 384 5.87 -11.64 37.81
CA ALA A 384 4.74 -11.19 36.97
C ALA A 384 5.01 -11.37 35.46
N GLY A 385 6.27 -11.52 35.06
CA GLY A 385 6.69 -11.80 33.70
C GLY A 385 6.37 -13.22 33.22
N ASP A 386 6.17 -14.19 34.13
CA ASP A 386 5.88 -15.58 33.77
C ASP A 386 4.39 -15.81 33.43
N GLU A 387 3.46 -15.10 34.08
CA GLU A 387 2.04 -15.06 33.66
C GLU A 387 1.89 -14.32 32.32
N LEU A 388 2.58 -13.20 32.14
CA LEU A 388 2.60 -12.46 30.87
C LEU A 388 3.22 -13.28 29.73
N ARG A 389 4.26 -14.09 30.03
CA ARG A 389 4.84 -15.07 29.10
C ARG A 389 3.80 -16.07 28.62
N GLN A 390 3.03 -16.68 29.52
CA GLN A 390 2.05 -17.70 29.13
C GLN A 390 0.92 -17.15 28.26
N GLU A 391 0.58 -15.87 28.42
CA GLU A 391 -0.46 -15.20 27.63
C GLU A 391 0.07 -14.68 26.27
N LEU A 392 1.33 -14.19 26.21
CA LEU A 392 1.92 -13.53 25.04
C LEU A 392 2.81 -14.42 24.16
N LEU A 393 3.49 -15.45 24.71
CA LEU A 393 4.30 -16.39 23.90
C LEU A 393 3.50 -17.00 22.74
N PRO A 394 2.24 -17.42 22.91
CA PRO A 394 1.46 -17.92 21.78
C PRO A 394 1.27 -16.89 20.65
N GLY A 395 1.30 -15.58 20.95
CA GLY A 395 1.23 -14.49 19.97
C GLY A 395 2.59 -14.14 19.35
N ALA A 396 3.65 -14.10 20.16
CA ALA A 396 5.03 -13.89 19.71
C ALA A 396 5.57 -15.07 18.88
N ASP A 397 5.24 -16.31 19.25
CA ASP A 397 5.53 -17.51 18.47
C ASP A 397 4.71 -17.56 17.18
N LYS A 398 3.48 -17.02 17.16
CA LYS A 398 2.70 -16.84 15.93
C LYS A 398 3.27 -15.75 15.02
N LEU A 399 3.80 -14.66 15.58
CA LEU A 399 4.42 -13.58 14.82
C LEU A 399 5.82 -13.98 14.30
N LYS A 400 6.59 -14.70 15.12
CA LYS A 400 7.83 -15.38 14.71
C LYS A 400 7.52 -16.44 13.67
N GLN A 401 6.47 -17.25 13.81
CA GLN A 401 5.98 -18.13 12.75
C GLN A 401 5.56 -17.35 11.50
N ALA A 402 4.94 -16.17 11.61
CA ALA A 402 4.54 -15.36 10.46
C ALA A 402 5.74 -14.75 9.72
N LEU A 403 6.76 -14.29 10.45
CA LEU A 403 8.05 -13.82 9.93
C LEU A 403 8.89 -14.96 9.36
N GLU A 404 8.93 -16.11 10.03
CA GLU A 404 9.53 -17.35 9.54
C GLU A 404 8.76 -17.89 8.34
N MET A 405 7.44 -17.75 8.27
CA MET A 405 6.60 -18.06 7.11
C MET A 405 6.79 -17.06 5.96
N LEU A 406 7.14 -15.80 6.26
CA LEU A 406 7.54 -14.81 5.26
C LEU A 406 8.92 -15.16 4.68
N ILE A 407 9.86 -15.50 5.55
CA ILE A 407 11.22 -15.91 5.19
C ILE A 407 11.17 -17.24 4.43
N GLU A 408 10.37 -18.20 4.89
CA GLU A 408 10.15 -19.52 4.31
C GLU A 408 9.28 -19.43 3.04
N GLY A 409 8.29 -18.54 3.00
CA GLY A 409 7.52 -18.21 1.81
C GLY A 409 8.43 -17.63 0.72
N ASN A 410 9.27 -16.65 1.08
CA ASN A 410 10.31 -16.13 0.20
C ASN A 410 11.36 -17.20 -0.16
N ARG A 411 11.70 -18.13 0.75
CA ARG A 411 12.64 -19.24 0.49
C ARG A 411 12.02 -20.30 -0.44
N ARG A 412 10.72 -20.58 -0.34
CA ARG A 412 9.96 -21.48 -1.21
C ARG A 412 9.74 -20.88 -2.58
N CYS A 413 9.39 -19.60 -2.67
CA CYS A 413 9.39 -18.87 -3.93
C CYS A 413 10.77 -18.93 -4.60
N ARG A 414 11.86 -18.81 -3.83
CA ARG A 414 13.25 -19.00 -4.31
C ARG A 414 13.64 -20.45 -4.63
N GLY A 415 13.05 -21.44 -3.95
CA GLY A 415 13.23 -22.86 -4.26
C GLY A 415 12.57 -23.20 -5.59
N LEU A 416 11.34 -22.72 -5.78
CA LEU A 416 10.60 -22.81 -7.03
C LEU A 416 11.36 -22.07 -8.16
N LEU A 417 11.85 -20.84 -7.92
CA LEU A 417 12.66 -20.10 -8.90
C LEU A 417 13.90 -20.89 -9.36
N ARG A 418 14.60 -21.55 -8.44
CA ARG A 418 15.82 -22.34 -8.73
C ARG A 418 15.55 -23.69 -9.39
N GLU A 419 14.40 -24.30 -9.14
CA GLU A 419 13.97 -25.48 -9.91
C GLU A 419 13.48 -25.09 -11.32
N LEU A 420 12.86 -23.92 -11.46
CA LEU A 420 12.47 -23.32 -12.75
C LEU A 420 13.69 -22.97 -13.62
N GLU A 421 14.83 -22.60 -13.03
CA GLU A 421 16.10 -22.35 -13.74
C GLU A 421 16.84 -23.63 -14.15
N LYS A 422 16.70 -24.71 -13.38
CA LYS A 422 17.35 -26.02 -13.66
C LYS A 422 16.59 -26.89 -14.65
N GLY A 423 15.33 -26.56 -14.94
CA GLY A 423 14.50 -27.24 -15.95
C GLY A 423 14.62 -26.68 -17.37
N ARG A 424 15.62 -25.82 -17.65
CA ARG A 424 15.96 -25.34 -19.00
C ARG A 424 17.06 -26.18 -19.64
#